data_AF-A0A831PP07-F1
#
_entry.id   AF-A0A831PP07-F1
#
_cell.length_a   1.000
_cell.length_b   1.000
_cell.length_c   1.000
_cell.angle_alpha   90.00
_cell.angle_beta   90.00
_cell.angle_gamma   90.00
#
_symmetry.space_group_name_H-M   'P 1'
#
loop_
_entity.id
_entity.type
_entity.pdbx_description
1 polymer ?
#
loop_
_entity_poly.entity_id
_entity_poly.type
_entity_poly.pdbx_seq_one_letter_code
_entity_poly.pdbx_strand_id
1 'polypeptide(L)'
;MKNQILLLLLVSFLFFFSCRNQNKENENSEVIPKVWTVEQAKLWEQQHGWLRGSNFNPSTAINQLETWQAETFDPETIDRELGWAADIGLNCMRVYLHHVAWDVDKEGFKNRIRQYLTIADNHGIKTIFVFFDDCWNPAYQAGKQPEPKPGVHNSGWVRDPGDLLFEDTTLINKLEVYVKDILKTFKEDKRIVMWDLYNEPGNSGYGNQSLPLLKKMFDWSWVIRPSQPLSVGVWNASLTELNQFQLKYSDVISYHSYSGPENHQNAIDTLKKYNRPLVCTEYMARKHNSLFQNIMPILKKENVGAINWGLVAGKSNTIYVWDEPIPDGSEPELWFHDIFRPDGTPYKQEEIDLIKSLTLGN
;
A
#
# COMPACT_ATOMS: atom_id res chain seq x y z
N MET A 1 -56.67 72.75 25.19
CA MET A 1 -55.88 73.98 25.38
C MET A 1 -54.68 73.66 26.28
N LYS A 2 -53.49 74.10 25.84
CA LYS A 2 -52.21 74.24 26.58
C LYS A 2 -51.27 73.04 26.74
N ASN A 3 -50.25 73.07 25.87
CA ASN A 3 -48.84 72.70 25.97
C ASN A 3 -48.22 72.54 27.39
N GLN A 4 -47.27 71.60 27.55
CA GLN A 4 -45.79 71.81 27.56
C GLN A 4 -45.08 70.51 28.03
N ILE A 5 -44.26 69.87 27.18
CA ILE A 5 -42.77 69.82 27.20
C ILE A 5 -42.15 69.22 28.48
N LEU A 6 -41.55 68.02 28.37
CA LEU A 6 -40.17 67.80 28.81
C LEU A 6 -39.52 66.59 28.10
N LEU A 7 -38.28 66.84 27.67
CA LEU A 7 -37.32 66.00 26.94
C LEU A 7 -36.51 65.16 27.94
N LEU A 8 -36.20 63.88 27.64
CA LEU A 8 -35.02 63.12 28.12
C LEU A 8 -35.00 61.77 27.38
N LEU A 9 -34.22 61.64 26.30
CA LEU A 9 -32.86 61.07 26.24
C LEU A 9 -32.79 59.55 26.52
N LEU A 10 -32.49 58.83 25.43
CA LEU A 10 -31.48 57.76 25.33
C LEU A 10 -31.55 56.59 26.34
N VAL A 11 -31.89 55.39 25.85
CA VAL A 11 -30.92 54.34 25.47
C VAL A 11 -31.73 53.06 25.26
N SER A 12 -31.83 52.65 24.00
CA SER A 12 -32.21 51.32 23.59
C SER A 12 -31.09 50.32 23.94
N PHE A 13 -31.35 49.39 24.85
CA PHE A 13 -30.57 48.15 24.95
C PHE A 13 -31.54 46.96 25.10
N LEU A 14 -31.93 46.43 23.95
CA LEU A 14 -32.45 45.07 23.82
C LEU A 14 -31.29 44.12 24.12
N PHE A 15 -31.27 43.53 25.32
CA PHE A 15 -30.41 42.39 25.61
C PHE A 15 -30.94 41.16 24.88
N PHE A 16 -30.49 40.97 23.64
CA PHE A 16 -30.40 39.65 23.04
C PHE A 16 -29.31 38.89 23.78
N PHE A 17 -29.68 38.06 24.76
CA PHE A 17 -28.82 37.00 25.25
C PHE A 17 -28.70 35.93 24.16
N SER A 18 -27.83 36.18 23.19
CA SER A 18 -27.29 35.18 22.29
C SER A 18 -25.83 34.95 22.69
N CYS A 19 -25.62 34.27 23.82
CA CYS A 19 -24.32 33.68 24.12
C CYS A 19 -24.24 32.33 23.41
N ARG A 20 -23.92 32.42 22.12
CA ARG A 20 -22.86 31.68 21.43
C ARG A 20 -22.23 30.59 22.31
N ASN A 21 -22.72 29.36 22.18
CA ASN A 21 -21.93 28.17 22.54
C ASN A 21 -20.81 28.06 21.50
N GLN A 22 -19.74 28.84 21.68
CA GLN A 22 -18.46 28.52 21.06
C GLN A 22 -17.86 27.37 21.87
N ASN A 23 -18.26 26.14 21.55
CA ASN A 23 -17.37 25.02 21.71
C ASN A 23 -16.22 25.23 20.72
N LYS A 24 -15.23 26.02 21.12
CA LYS A 24 -13.87 25.83 20.64
C LYS A 24 -13.35 24.59 21.35
N GLU A 25 -13.72 23.43 20.83
CA GLU A 25 -12.85 22.26 20.97
C GLU A 25 -11.58 22.60 20.21
N ASN A 26 -10.57 23.11 20.92
CA ASN A 26 -9.21 23.05 20.43
C ASN A 26 -8.85 21.55 20.42
N GLU A 27 -9.04 20.97 19.24
CA GLU A 27 -8.52 19.70 18.79
C GLU A 27 -7.00 19.65 19.03
N ASN A 28 -6.61 19.05 20.14
CA ASN A 28 -5.29 18.47 20.36
C ASN A 28 -5.43 17.31 21.37
N SER A 29 -6.51 16.54 21.26
CA SER A 29 -6.58 15.24 21.92
C SER A 29 -5.59 14.32 21.22
N GLU A 30 -4.51 13.96 21.90
CA GLU A 30 -3.55 12.96 21.44
C GLU A 30 -4.30 11.68 21.05
N VAL A 31 -4.12 11.21 19.81
CA VAL A 31 -4.78 9.99 19.34
C VAL A 31 -4.18 8.82 20.09
N ILE A 32 -4.96 8.18 20.96
CA ILE A 32 -4.51 7.02 21.72
C ILE A 32 -4.24 5.87 20.74
N PRO A 33 -3.02 5.31 20.70
CA PRO A 33 -2.70 4.18 19.83
C PRO A 33 -3.62 2.99 20.09
N LYS A 34 -4.23 2.45 19.03
CA LYS A 34 -5.11 1.26 19.08
C LYS A 34 -4.47 0.08 18.36
N VAL A 35 -3.27 -0.29 18.81
CA VAL A 35 -2.52 -1.45 18.29
C VAL A 35 -3.16 -2.74 18.78
N TRP A 36 -3.33 -3.71 17.90
CA TRP A 36 -3.79 -5.05 18.25
C TRP A 36 -2.88 -5.70 19.29
N THR A 37 -3.50 -6.47 20.18
CA THR A 37 -2.75 -7.39 21.04
C THR A 37 -2.09 -8.48 20.20
N VAL A 38 -1.10 -9.16 20.77
CA VAL A 38 -0.43 -10.29 20.12
C VAL A 38 -1.43 -11.41 19.81
N GLU A 39 -2.41 -11.63 20.68
CA GLU A 39 -3.45 -12.64 20.51
C GLU A 39 -4.36 -12.33 19.32
N GLN A 40 -4.78 -11.07 19.18
CA GLN A 40 -5.57 -10.63 18.02
C GLN A 40 -4.80 -10.85 16.71
N ALA A 41 -3.51 -10.52 16.69
CA ALA A 41 -2.66 -10.73 15.53
C ALA A 41 -2.51 -12.24 15.20
N LYS A 42 -2.28 -13.10 16.21
CA LYS A 42 -2.20 -14.56 16.02
C LYS A 42 -3.52 -15.17 15.54
N LEU A 43 -4.66 -14.68 16.02
CA LEU A 43 -5.97 -15.12 15.53
C LEU A 43 -6.17 -14.77 14.06
N TRP A 44 -5.75 -13.57 13.64
CA TRP A 44 -5.76 -13.18 12.24
C TRP A 44 -4.88 -14.10 11.37
N GLU A 45 -3.66 -14.43 11.82
CA GLU A 45 -2.77 -15.34 11.10
C GLU A 45 -3.40 -16.74 10.94
N GLN A 46 -4.01 -17.27 11.99
CA GLN A 46 -4.72 -18.55 11.95
C GLN A 46 -5.92 -18.53 11.00
N GLN A 47 -6.66 -17.42 10.96
CA GLN A 47 -7.83 -17.27 10.10
C GLN A 47 -7.46 -17.23 8.61
N HIS A 48 -6.32 -16.63 8.26
CA HIS A 48 -5.92 -16.41 6.86
C HIS A 48 -4.93 -17.46 6.34
N GLY A 49 -4.29 -18.21 7.23
CA GLY A 49 -3.28 -19.20 6.85
C GLY A 49 -2.06 -18.58 6.17
N TRP A 50 -1.34 -19.38 5.39
CA TRP A 50 -0.15 -18.89 4.69
C TRP A 50 -0.52 -18.02 3.49
N LEU A 51 -0.28 -16.72 3.59
CA LEU A 51 -0.43 -15.77 2.48
C LEU A 51 0.72 -15.91 1.50
N ARG A 52 0.40 -16.01 0.20
CA ARG A 52 1.40 -16.08 -0.87
C ARG A 52 0.88 -15.40 -2.12
N GLY A 53 1.73 -14.62 -2.77
CA GLY A 53 1.24 -13.60 -3.68
C GLY A 53 2.30 -12.77 -4.34
N SER A 54 1.86 -11.72 -5.01
CA SER A 54 2.73 -10.75 -5.68
C SER A 54 2.26 -9.32 -5.43
N ASN A 55 3.17 -8.36 -5.59
CA ASN A 55 2.83 -6.96 -5.81
C ASN A 55 2.24 -6.85 -7.21
N PHE A 56 1.02 -6.33 -7.29
CA PHE A 56 0.20 -6.40 -8.48
C PHE A 56 -0.19 -5.02 -8.97
N ASN A 57 0.21 -4.75 -10.21
CA ASN A 57 -0.43 -3.84 -11.15
C ASN A 57 -0.68 -4.65 -12.43
N PRO A 58 -1.81 -4.45 -13.13
CA PRO A 58 -2.04 -5.15 -14.38
C PRO A 58 -0.93 -4.81 -15.39
N SER A 59 -0.55 -5.75 -16.26
CA SER A 59 0.51 -5.51 -17.25
C SER A 59 0.26 -4.31 -18.17
N THR A 60 -1.00 -3.88 -18.28
CA THR A 60 -1.47 -2.72 -19.05
C THR A 60 -1.29 -1.36 -18.34
N ALA A 61 -0.86 -1.34 -17.08
CA ALA A 61 -0.66 -0.11 -16.29
C ALA A 61 0.82 0.09 -15.93
N ILE A 62 1.34 1.30 -16.17
CA ILE A 62 2.72 1.68 -15.84
C ILE A 62 2.92 1.97 -14.35
N ASN A 63 1.85 2.38 -13.68
CA ASN A 63 1.83 2.79 -12.28
C ASN A 63 0.41 2.68 -11.70
N GLN A 64 0.30 2.85 -10.38
CA GLN A 64 -0.94 2.79 -9.64
C GLN A 64 -1.98 3.85 -10.06
N LEU A 65 -1.53 5.02 -10.56
CA LEU A 65 -2.45 6.04 -11.04
C LEU A 65 -3.11 5.60 -12.36
N GLU A 66 -2.37 4.98 -13.27
CA GLU A 66 -2.93 4.38 -14.49
C GLU A 66 -3.87 3.21 -14.16
N THR A 67 -3.54 2.39 -13.16
CA THR A 67 -4.41 1.29 -12.72
C THR A 67 -5.81 1.78 -12.36
N TRP A 68 -5.93 2.91 -11.65
CA TRP A 68 -7.20 3.29 -11.00
C TRP A 68 -8.00 4.43 -11.66
N GLN A 69 -7.51 5.03 -12.73
CA GLN A 69 -8.29 6.02 -13.49
C GLN A 69 -9.40 5.37 -14.31
N ALA A 70 -10.50 6.09 -14.52
CA ALA A 70 -11.67 5.54 -15.20
C ALA A 70 -11.37 5.13 -16.65
N GLU A 71 -10.52 5.90 -17.33
CA GLU A 71 -10.17 5.73 -18.73
C GLU A 71 -9.26 4.52 -19.00
N THR A 72 -8.55 4.06 -17.96
CA THR A 72 -7.49 3.03 -18.07
C THR A 72 -7.70 1.84 -17.15
N PHE A 73 -8.71 1.86 -16.27
CA PHE A 73 -9.07 0.70 -15.45
C PHE A 73 -9.53 -0.45 -16.33
N ASP A 74 -8.76 -1.52 -16.34
CA ASP A 74 -8.89 -2.67 -17.24
C ASP A 74 -9.28 -3.93 -16.46
N PRO A 75 -10.59 -4.15 -16.18
CA PRO A 75 -11.03 -5.30 -15.42
C PRO A 75 -10.80 -6.65 -16.14
N GLU A 76 -10.72 -6.66 -17.48
CA GLU A 76 -10.50 -7.88 -18.24
C GLU A 76 -9.07 -8.39 -18.09
N THR A 77 -8.09 -7.50 -18.14
CA THR A 77 -6.68 -7.85 -17.86
C THR A 77 -6.50 -8.22 -16.39
N ILE A 78 -7.11 -7.47 -15.47
CA ILE A 78 -7.07 -7.80 -14.04
C ILE A 78 -7.61 -9.22 -13.81
N ASP A 79 -8.78 -9.57 -14.35
CA ASP A 79 -9.38 -10.90 -14.20
C ASP A 79 -8.48 -12.01 -14.76
N ARG A 80 -7.94 -11.81 -15.96
CA ARG A 80 -7.04 -12.77 -16.61
C ARG A 80 -5.77 -13.03 -15.80
N GLU A 81 -5.10 -11.98 -15.35
CA GLU A 81 -3.81 -12.10 -14.64
C GLU A 81 -3.97 -12.63 -13.21
N LEU A 82 -5.06 -12.25 -12.53
CA LEU A 82 -5.42 -12.85 -11.24
C LEU A 82 -5.78 -14.33 -11.38
N GLY A 83 -6.40 -14.73 -12.50
CA GLY A 83 -6.60 -16.13 -12.86
C GLY A 83 -5.29 -16.91 -12.98
N TRP A 84 -4.30 -16.37 -13.72
CA TRP A 84 -2.98 -17.01 -13.84
C TRP A 84 -2.26 -17.15 -12.50
N ALA A 85 -2.38 -16.15 -11.62
CA ALA A 85 -1.84 -16.23 -10.27
C ALA A 85 -2.52 -17.32 -9.44
N ALA A 86 -3.85 -17.41 -9.50
CA ALA A 86 -4.61 -18.44 -8.79
C ALA A 86 -4.30 -19.85 -9.31
N ASP A 87 -4.11 -20.03 -10.62
CA ASP A 87 -3.78 -21.30 -11.27
C ASP A 87 -2.45 -21.91 -10.80
N ILE A 88 -1.54 -21.07 -10.29
CA ILE A 88 -0.27 -21.52 -9.71
C ILE A 88 -0.31 -21.60 -8.18
N GLY A 89 -1.45 -21.25 -7.55
CA GLY A 89 -1.70 -21.38 -6.12
C GLY A 89 -1.42 -20.13 -5.28
N LEU A 90 -1.21 -18.97 -5.91
CA LEU A 90 -1.19 -17.68 -5.20
C LEU A 90 -2.60 -17.32 -4.70
N ASN A 91 -2.69 -16.63 -3.57
CA ASN A 91 -3.97 -16.26 -2.94
C ASN A 91 -4.01 -14.86 -2.34
N CYS A 92 -2.99 -14.05 -2.59
CA CYS A 92 -2.89 -12.71 -2.03
C CYS A 92 -2.25 -11.78 -3.06
N MET A 93 -2.74 -10.55 -3.16
CA MET A 93 -2.10 -9.52 -3.99
C MET A 93 -1.91 -8.24 -3.19
N ARG A 94 -0.72 -7.64 -3.30
CA ARG A 94 -0.43 -6.33 -2.73
C ARG A 94 -0.58 -5.25 -3.79
N VAL A 95 -1.53 -4.35 -3.62
CA VAL A 95 -1.99 -3.41 -4.66
C VAL A 95 -1.92 -1.99 -4.15
N TYR A 96 -1.25 -1.13 -4.92
CA TYR A 96 -1.06 0.27 -4.57
C TYR A 96 -2.25 1.10 -4.99
N LEU A 97 -2.65 2.03 -4.13
CA LEU A 97 -3.65 3.05 -4.40
C LEU A 97 -2.97 4.39 -4.72
N HIS A 98 -3.71 5.35 -5.26
CA HIS A 98 -3.18 6.69 -5.52
C HIS A 98 -4.24 7.77 -5.26
N HIS A 99 -3.95 8.75 -4.41
CA HIS A 99 -4.91 9.77 -3.96
C HIS A 99 -5.42 10.62 -5.11
N VAL A 100 -4.61 10.88 -6.15
CA VAL A 100 -5.03 11.63 -7.34
C VAL A 100 -6.19 10.94 -8.08
N ALA A 101 -6.17 9.61 -8.21
CA ALA A 101 -7.28 8.88 -8.85
C ALA A 101 -8.58 9.06 -8.05
N TRP A 102 -8.48 9.09 -6.72
CA TRP A 102 -9.60 9.40 -5.84
C TRP A 102 -10.02 10.88 -5.94
N ASP A 103 -9.09 11.83 -5.98
CA ASP A 103 -9.41 13.27 -6.01
C ASP A 103 -10.16 13.66 -7.29
N VAL A 104 -9.80 13.05 -8.42
CA VAL A 104 -10.47 13.23 -9.71
C VAL A 104 -11.89 12.66 -9.70
N ASP A 105 -12.09 11.46 -9.13
CA ASP A 105 -13.36 10.74 -9.17
C ASP A 105 -13.53 9.84 -7.93
N LYS A 106 -13.97 10.42 -6.81
CA LYS A 106 -14.04 9.74 -5.50
C LYS A 106 -14.92 8.50 -5.51
N GLU A 107 -16.14 8.63 -6.03
CA GLU A 107 -17.11 7.54 -6.04
C GLU A 107 -16.75 6.49 -7.08
N GLY A 108 -16.33 6.88 -8.28
CA GLY A 108 -15.89 5.91 -9.28
C GLY A 108 -14.62 5.18 -8.86
N PHE A 109 -13.67 5.85 -8.18
CA PHE A 109 -12.48 5.20 -7.64
C PHE A 109 -12.86 4.11 -6.62
N LYS A 110 -13.77 4.41 -5.68
CA LYS A 110 -14.29 3.42 -4.74
C LYS A 110 -15.04 2.29 -5.45
N ASN A 111 -15.78 2.57 -6.52
CA ASN A 111 -16.44 1.54 -7.32
C ASN A 111 -15.44 0.62 -8.04
N ARG A 112 -14.35 1.17 -8.60
CA ARG A 112 -13.27 0.40 -9.20
C ARG A 112 -12.55 -0.48 -8.19
N ILE A 113 -12.30 0.01 -6.96
CA ILE A 113 -11.80 -0.83 -5.85
C ILE A 113 -12.77 -1.99 -5.57
N ARG A 114 -14.09 -1.73 -5.49
CA ARG A 114 -15.08 -2.81 -5.29
C ARG A 114 -15.07 -3.82 -6.42
N GLN A 115 -14.92 -3.38 -7.66
CA GLN A 115 -14.87 -4.24 -8.84
C GLN A 115 -13.61 -5.10 -8.80
N TYR A 116 -12.43 -4.51 -8.57
CA TYR A 116 -11.18 -5.24 -8.37
C TYR A 116 -11.31 -6.30 -7.25
N LEU A 117 -11.82 -5.91 -6.07
CA LEU A 117 -12.00 -6.84 -4.96
C LEU A 117 -12.96 -7.99 -5.30
N THR A 118 -13.97 -7.73 -6.14
CA THR A 118 -14.91 -8.77 -6.60
C THR A 118 -14.21 -9.76 -7.53
N ILE A 119 -13.42 -9.25 -8.48
CA ILE A 119 -12.61 -10.07 -9.39
C ILE A 119 -11.62 -10.92 -8.58
N ALA A 120 -10.86 -10.30 -7.68
CA ALA A 120 -9.89 -11.01 -6.84
C ALA A 120 -10.55 -12.12 -5.99
N ASP A 121 -11.68 -11.83 -5.34
CA ASP A 121 -12.37 -12.81 -4.50
C ASP A 121 -12.95 -13.99 -5.33
N ASN A 122 -13.36 -13.75 -6.59
CA ASN A 122 -13.77 -14.83 -7.50
C ASN A 122 -12.61 -15.83 -7.80
N HIS A 123 -11.37 -15.36 -7.75
CA HIS A 123 -10.15 -16.19 -7.87
C HIS A 123 -9.63 -16.70 -6.52
N GLY A 124 -10.35 -16.46 -5.42
CA GLY A 124 -9.90 -16.82 -4.07
C GLY A 124 -8.72 -15.98 -3.55
N ILE A 125 -8.49 -14.81 -4.14
CA ILE A 125 -7.38 -13.92 -3.84
C ILE A 125 -7.82 -12.83 -2.85
N LYS A 126 -7.08 -12.71 -1.74
CA LYS A 126 -7.18 -11.59 -0.79
C LYS A 126 -6.29 -10.42 -1.19
N THR A 127 -6.60 -9.24 -0.68
CA THR A 127 -5.88 -8.01 -1.06
C THR A 127 -5.22 -7.34 0.13
N ILE A 128 -3.96 -6.94 -0.05
CA ILE A 128 -3.25 -5.98 0.78
C ILE A 128 -3.27 -4.65 0.02
N PHE A 129 -3.90 -3.61 0.54
CA PHE A 129 -3.83 -2.29 -0.11
C PHE A 129 -2.72 -1.44 0.48
N VAL A 130 -2.04 -0.69 -0.40
CA VAL A 130 -0.97 0.24 -0.06
C VAL A 130 -1.42 1.67 -0.31
N PHE A 131 -1.30 2.57 0.67
CA PHE A 131 -1.74 3.98 0.49
C PHE A 131 -0.68 4.88 -0.15
N PHE A 132 0.53 4.89 0.43
CA PHE A 132 1.61 5.82 0.06
C PHE A 132 2.92 5.09 -0.19
N ASP A 133 3.87 5.73 -0.87
CA ASP A 133 5.21 5.21 -1.15
C ASP A 133 6.26 6.33 -1.33
N ASP A 134 7.54 6.02 -1.06
CA ASP A 134 8.68 6.94 -1.24
C ASP A 134 9.59 6.54 -2.42
N CYS A 135 9.07 5.80 -3.41
CA CYS A 135 9.90 5.15 -4.44
C CYS A 135 9.83 5.89 -5.80
N TRP A 136 10.83 5.74 -6.68
CA TRP A 136 10.71 6.15 -8.10
C TRP A 136 10.46 7.65 -8.39
N ASN A 137 9.41 8.03 -9.13
CA ASN A 137 9.22 9.42 -9.59
C ASN A 137 8.37 10.24 -8.60
N PRO A 138 8.83 11.44 -8.17
CA PRO A 138 8.10 12.25 -7.19
C PRO A 138 6.97 13.11 -7.78
N ALA A 139 6.98 13.32 -9.09
CA ALA A 139 6.00 14.14 -9.78
C ALA A 139 4.94 13.27 -10.44
N TYR A 140 3.68 13.61 -10.21
CA TYR A 140 2.51 12.95 -10.79
C TYR A 140 1.54 13.98 -11.36
N GLN A 141 0.69 13.50 -12.27
CA GLN A 141 -0.43 14.25 -12.80
C GLN A 141 -1.55 13.30 -13.17
N ALA A 142 -2.80 13.74 -13.02
CA ALA A 142 -3.95 13.00 -13.51
C ALA A 142 -3.96 12.91 -15.05
N GLY A 143 -4.75 11.98 -15.58
CA GLY A 143 -4.93 11.76 -17.01
C GLY A 143 -3.93 10.76 -17.58
N LYS A 144 -3.62 10.87 -18.88
CA LYS A 144 -2.73 9.92 -19.56
C LYS A 144 -1.36 9.85 -18.87
N GLN A 145 -0.96 8.65 -18.46
CA GLN A 145 0.33 8.36 -17.85
C GLN A 145 1.42 8.17 -18.92
N PRO A 146 2.71 8.35 -18.58
CA PRO A 146 3.81 8.20 -19.54
C PRO A 146 3.87 6.78 -20.11
N GLU A 147 4.45 6.67 -21.32
CA GLU A 147 4.81 5.35 -21.85
C GLU A 147 6.07 4.81 -21.16
N PRO A 148 6.24 3.48 -21.04
CA PRO A 148 7.43 2.90 -20.44
C PRO A 148 8.70 3.32 -21.18
N LYS A 149 9.76 3.65 -20.44
CA LYS A 149 11.09 3.84 -21.03
C LYS A 149 11.69 2.46 -21.31
N PRO A 150 12.08 2.16 -22.56
CA PRO A 150 12.64 0.85 -22.93
C PRO A 150 13.77 0.42 -22.01
N GLY A 151 13.70 -0.80 -21.49
CA GLY A 151 14.74 -1.39 -20.65
C GLY A 151 14.99 -0.76 -19.29
N VAL A 152 14.11 0.12 -18.81
CA VAL A 152 14.24 0.79 -17.51
C VAL A 152 13.14 0.31 -16.56
N HIS A 153 13.56 -0.25 -15.42
CA HIS A 153 12.68 -0.73 -14.36
C HIS A 153 11.82 0.39 -13.76
N ASN A 154 10.52 0.13 -13.54
CA ASN A 154 9.53 1.07 -12.98
C ASN A 154 9.61 2.48 -13.56
N SER A 155 9.91 2.56 -14.86
CA SER A 155 10.29 3.81 -15.52
C SER A 155 9.27 4.96 -15.43
N GLY A 156 7.99 4.62 -15.25
CA GLY A 156 6.90 5.58 -15.05
C GLY A 156 6.15 5.40 -13.73
N TRP A 157 6.70 4.66 -12.76
CA TRP A 157 6.12 4.59 -11.42
C TRP A 157 6.14 5.97 -10.76
N VAL A 158 4.98 6.47 -10.35
CA VAL A 158 4.84 7.77 -9.70
C VAL A 158 4.45 7.53 -8.25
N ARG A 159 5.21 8.06 -7.30
CA ARG A 159 4.91 7.82 -5.89
C ARG A 159 3.78 8.69 -5.39
N ASP A 160 3.05 8.17 -4.42
CA ASP A 160 2.02 8.90 -3.69
C ASP A 160 2.50 9.17 -2.24
N PRO A 161 2.57 10.41 -1.73
CA PRO A 161 2.11 11.68 -2.31
C PRO A 161 3.20 12.55 -2.94
N GLY A 162 4.40 12.01 -3.17
CA GLY A 162 5.48 12.69 -3.88
C GLY A 162 5.99 13.98 -3.23
N ASP A 163 6.76 14.77 -3.99
CA ASP A 163 7.43 15.97 -3.45
C ASP A 163 6.45 17.08 -3.07
N LEU A 164 5.22 17.07 -3.61
CA LEU A 164 4.17 18.02 -3.23
C LEU A 164 3.85 17.97 -1.72
N LEU A 165 4.17 16.87 -1.02
CA LEU A 165 4.08 16.79 0.43
C LEU A 165 4.92 17.86 1.16
N PHE A 166 6.07 18.23 0.58
CA PHE A 166 7.00 19.20 1.16
C PHE A 166 6.81 20.60 0.59
N GLU A 167 6.14 20.71 -0.55
CA GLU A 167 5.93 21.98 -1.26
C GLU A 167 4.56 22.61 -0.94
N ASP A 168 3.52 21.79 -0.76
CA ASP A 168 2.15 22.23 -0.51
C ASP A 168 1.69 21.84 0.90
N THR A 169 1.74 22.80 1.81
CA THR A 169 1.27 22.63 3.20
C THR A 169 -0.20 22.25 3.33
N THR A 170 -1.02 22.43 2.29
CA THR A 170 -2.44 22.07 2.30
C THR A 170 -2.70 20.63 1.88
N LEU A 171 -1.73 19.99 1.21
CA LEU A 171 -1.88 18.63 0.70
C LEU A 171 -2.20 17.64 1.83
N ILE A 172 -1.59 17.80 3.00
CA ILE A 172 -1.82 16.93 4.15
C ILE A 172 -3.30 16.82 4.55
N ASN A 173 -4.08 17.90 4.42
CA ASN A 173 -5.51 17.88 4.72
C ASN A 173 -6.28 17.05 3.70
N LYS A 174 -5.87 17.11 2.42
CA LYS A 174 -6.46 16.28 1.37
C LYS A 174 -6.15 14.80 1.58
N LEU A 175 -4.90 14.48 1.89
CA LEU A 175 -4.45 13.12 2.19
C LEU A 175 -5.20 12.52 3.38
N GLU A 176 -5.43 13.31 4.43
CA GLU A 176 -6.24 12.88 5.58
C GLU A 176 -7.67 12.48 5.15
N VAL A 177 -8.33 13.32 4.36
CA VAL A 177 -9.70 13.04 3.88
C VAL A 177 -9.71 11.79 2.99
N TYR A 178 -8.75 11.65 2.10
CA TYR A 178 -8.59 10.47 1.23
C TYR A 178 -8.45 9.18 2.04
N VAL A 179 -7.46 9.13 2.93
CA VAL A 179 -7.16 7.94 3.75
C VAL A 179 -8.38 7.57 4.60
N LYS A 180 -8.99 8.54 5.29
CA LYS A 180 -10.17 8.30 6.12
C LYS A 180 -11.38 7.85 5.30
N ASP A 181 -11.61 8.40 4.11
CA ASP A 181 -12.72 7.98 3.23
C ASP A 181 -12.57 6.53 2.78
N ILE A 182 -11.39 6.14 2.29
CA ILE A 182 -11.12 4.76 1.85
C ILE A 182 -11.21 3.80 3.03
N LEU A 183 -10.50 4.06 4.13
CA LEU A 183 -10.56 3.19 5.31
C LEU A 183 -12.00 3.06 5.82
N LYS A 184 -12.76 4.15 5.93
CA LYS A 184 -14.15 4.11 6.41
C LYS A 184 -15.06 3.33 5.47
N THR A 185 -14.87 3.47 4.16
CA THR A 185 -15.67 2.79 3.15
C THR A 185 -15.49 1.26 3.19
N PHE A 186 -14.25 0.80 3.42
CA PHE A 186 -13.90 -0.61 3.33
C PHE A 186 -13.57 -1.27 4.67
N LYS A 187 -13.86 -0.58 5.80
CA LYS A 187 -13.41 -0.98 7.14
C LYS A 187 -13.80 -2.38 7.60
N GLU A 188 -14.87 -2.98 7.04
CA GLU A 188 -15.33 -4.34 7.38
C GLU A 188 -15.20 -5.32 6.19
N ASP A 189 -14.60 -4.90 5.06
CA ASP A 189 -14.54 -5.73 3.85
C ASP A 189 -13.52 -6.87 4.01
N LYS A 190 -14.02 -8.10 4.18
CA LYS A 190 -13.20 -9.30 4.43
C LYS A 190 -12.38 -9.78 3.23
N ARG A 191 -12.49 -9.11 2.08
CA ARG A 191 -11.63 -9.37 0.91
C ARG A 191 -10.28 -8.67 1.05
N ILE A 192 -10.21 -7.64 1.89
CA ILE A 192 -8.99 -6.99 2.30
C ILE A 192 -8.44 -7.76 3.51
N VAL A 193 -7.19 -8.22 3.44
CA VAL A 193 -6.54 -9.00 4.50
C VAL A 193 -5.65 -8.14 5.39
N MET A 194 -5.12 -7.03 4.87
CA MET A 194 -4.23 -6.12 5.59
C MET A 194 -4.21 -4.75 4.90
N TRP A 195 -3.99 -3.69 5.68
CA TRP A 195 -3.66 -2.36 5.16
C TRP A 195 -2.17 -2.09 5.37
N ASP A 196 -1.45 -1.88 4.27
CA ASP A 196 -0.09 -1.36 4.27
C ASP A 196 -0.16 0.16 4.15
N LEU A 197 0.18 0.87 5.23
CA LEU A 197 -0.10 2.31 5.28
C LEU A 197 0.91 3.13 4.49
N TYR A 198 2.15 2.66 4.35
CA TYR A 198 3.21 3.45 3.73
C TYR A 198 4.34 2.51 3.29
N ASN A 199 4.51 2.38 1.98
CA ASN A 199 5.61 1.64 1.40
C ASN A 199 6.92 2.39 1.57
N GLU A 200 7.89 1.69 2.14
CA GLU A 200 9.29 2.12 2.25
C GLU A 200 9.50 3.58 2.69
N PRO A 201 8.89 4.03 3.80
CA PRO A 201 9.13 5.38 4.29
C PRO A 201 10.64 5.58 4.50
N GLY A 202 11.14 6.71 4.03
CA GLY A 202 12.54 7.10 4.08
C GLY A 202 13.36 6.73 2.86
N ASN A 203 12.76 6.11 1.84
CA ASN A 203 13.42 5.86 0.55
C ASN A 203 13.66 7.17 -0.22
N SER A 204 14.38 7.11 -1.34
CA SER A 204 14.70 8.24 -2.23
C SER A 204 15.36 9.42 -1.53
N GLY A 205 16.15 9.13 -0.50
CA GLY A 205 16.88 10.13 0.27
C GLY A 205 16.05 10.87 1.33
N TYR A 206 14.77 10.55 1.52
CA TYR A 206 13.93 11.24 2.51
C TYR A 206 14.34 10.91 3.95
N GLY A 207 14.77 9.68 4.23
CA GLY A 207 15.08 9.24 5.60
C GLY A 207 13.97 9.61 6.58
N ASN A 208 14.33 10.32 7.67
CA ASN A 208 13.35 10.72 8.68
C ASN A 208 12.34 11.80 8.25
N GLN A 209 12.47 12.39 7.05
CA GLN A 209 11.47 13.34 6.53
C GLN A 209 10.11 12.67 6.31
N SER A 210 10.06 11.34 6.17
CA SER A 210 8.82 10.58 6.00
C SER A 210 8.11 10.28 7.34
N LEU A 211 8.81 10.40 8.47
CA LEU A 211 8.27 10.05 9.80
C LEU A 211 7.03 10.86 10.20
N PRO A 212 6.90 12.17 9.91
CA PRO A 212 5.68 12.92 10.18
C PRO A 212 4.44 12.37 9.46
N LEU A 213 4.55 12.04 8.17
CA LEU A 213 3.44 11.45 7.42
C LEU A 213 3.15 10.02 7.92
N LEU A 214 4.17 9.23 8.22
CA LEU A 214 4.00 7.90 8.82
C LEU A 214 3.21 7.97 10.14
N LYS A 215 3.53 8.91 11.03
CA LYS A 215 2.77 9.16 12.27
C LYS A 215 1.31 9.50 11.97
N LYS A 216 1.08 10.41 11.02
CA LYS A 216 -0.27 10.79 10.59
C LYS A 216 -1.07 9.63 10.02
N MET A 217 -0.45 8.74 9.25
CA MET A 217 -1.10 7.55 8.72
C MET A 217 -1.65 6.65 9.83
N PHE A 218 -0.88 6.43 10.90
CA PHE A 218 -1.39 5.68 12.05
C PHE A 218 -2.48 6.44 12.80
N ASP A 219 -2.31 7.74 13.05
CA ASP A 219 -3.33 8.57 13.71
C ASP A 219 -4.68 8.49 12.97
N TRP A 220 -4.68 8.74 11.65
CA TRP A 220 -5.87 8.67 10.81
C TRP A 220 -6.48 7.26 10.80
N SER A 221 -5.63 6.24 10.75
CA SER A 221 -6.06 4.84 10.75
C SER A 221 -6.64 4.40 12.09
N TRP A 222 -6.18 4.92 13.24
CA TRP A 222 -6.76 4.62 14.56
C TRP A 222 -8.05 5.36 14.86
N VAL A 223 -8.27 6.50 14.20
CA VAL A 223 -9.57 7.19 14.22
C VAL A 223 -10.64 6.31 13.57
N ILE A 224 -10.33 5.68 12.43
CA ILE A 224 -11.27 4.78 11.74
C ILE A 224 -11.28 3.36 12.34
N ARG A 225 -10.09 2.83 12.66
CA ARG A 225 -9.78 1.48 13.15
C ARG A 225 -10.51 0.40 12.35
N PRO A 226 -10.06 0.09 11.12
CA PRO A 226 -10.63 -0.99 10.33
C PRO A 226 -10.49 -2.36 11.04
N SER A 227 -11.30 -3.32 10.62
CA SER A 227 -11.30 -4.69 11.15
C SER A 227 -10.08 -5.49 10.70
N GLN A 228 -9.38 -5.04 9.65
CA GLN A 228 -8.12 -5.61 9.19
C GLN A 228 -6.93 -5.03 9.98
N PRO A 229 -5.78 -5.71 10.04
CA PRO A 229 -4.58 -5.17 10.66
C PRO A 229 -3.99 -4.03 9.82
N LEU A 230 -3.36 -3.10 10.53
CA LEU A 230 -2.54 -2.01 10.01
C LEU A 230 -1.06 -2.41 10.10
N SER A 231 -0.29 -2.21 9.03
CA SER A 231 1.14 -2.49 9.00
C SER A 231 1.90 -1.48 8.14
N VAL A 232 3.21 -1.38 8.35
CA VAL A 232 4.15 -0.60 7.53
C VAL A 232 5.47 -1.36 7.48
N GLY A 233 5.92 -1.72 6.28
CA GLY A 233 7.05 -2.64 6.06
C GLY A 233 8.41 -2.07 6.45
N VAL A 234 9.15 -2.76 7.32
CA VAL A 234 10.57 -2.43 7.54
C VAL A 234 11.42 -2.96 6.39
N TRP A 235 12.24 -2.10 5.78
CA TRP A 235 12.93 -2.44 4.53
C TRP A 235 14.43 -2.14 4.56
N ASN A 236 14.88 -1.25 5.46
CA ASN A 236 16.28 -0.86 5.59
C ASN A 236 16.68 -0.71 7.07
N ALA A 237 17.62 -1.53 7.53
CA ALA A 237 18.07 -1.55 8.93
C ALA A 237 18.69 -0.23 9.42
N SER A 238 19.18 0.63 8.51
CA SER A 238 19.78 1.93 8.87
C SER A 238 18.76 2.99 9.29
N LEU A 239 17.49 2.83 8.91
CA LEU A 239 16.39 3.75 9.24
C LEU A 239 15.86 3.51 10.66
N THR A 240 16.73 3.62 11.67
CA THR A 240 16.46 3.17 13.04
C THR A 240 15.22 3.80 13.68
N GLU A 241 15.00 5.11 13.53
CA GLU A 241 13.83 5.80 14.10
C GLU A 241 12.51 5.37 13.43
N LEU A 242 12.51 5.25 12.11
CA LEU A 242 11.38 4.73 11.34
C LEU A 242 11.09 3.27 11.74
N ASN A 243 12.10 2.40 11.75
CA ASN A 243 11.96 0.99 12.12
C ASN A 243 11.38 0.83 13.53
N GLN A 244 11.86 1.61 14.51
CA GLN A 244 11.31 1.60 15.87
C GLN A 244 9.83 1.97 15.88
N PHE A 245 9.43 2.99 15.12
CA PHE A 245 8.04 3.41 15.02
C PHE A 245 7.16 2.34 14.36
N GLN A 246 7.59 1.82 13.21
CA GLN A 246 6.89 0.80 12.44
C GLN A 246 6.64 -0.48 13.26
N LEU A 247 7.69 -0.99 13.92
CA LEU A 247 7.62 -2.22 14.72
C LEU A 247 6.79 -2.03 16.00
N LYS A 248 6.74 -0.81 16.54
CA LYS A 248 5.95 -0.50 17.74
C LYS A 248 4.45 -0.43 17.45
N TYR A 249 4.06 0.13 16.31
CA TYR A 249 2.66 0.51 16.06
C TYR A 249 1.92 -0.38 15.06
N SER A 250 2.61 -1.24 14.32
CA SER A 250 1.97 -2.20 13.43
C SER A 250 1.27 -3.33 14.20
N ASP A 251 0.07 -3.70 13.76
CA ASP A 251 -0.72 -4.81 14.33
C ASP A 251 -0.09 -6.17 14.00
N VAL A 252 0.40 -6.30 12.77
CA VAL A 252 1.22 -7.40 12.25
C VAL A 252 2.50 -6.82 11.66
N ILE A 253 3.60 -7.57 11.65
CA ILE A 253 4.88 -7.06 11.15
C ILE A 253 5.01 -7.41 9.68
N SER A 254 5.16 -6.39 8.85
CA SER A 254 5.58 -6.54 7.46
C SER A 254 7.04 -6.11 7.28
N TYR A 255 7.70 -6.67 6.28
CA TYR A 255 9.08 -6.32 5.95
C TYR A 255 9.42 -6.66 4.50
N HIS A 256 10.48 -6.04 3.98
CA HIS A 256 11.02 -6.32 2.66
C HIS A 256 12.37 -7.03 2.78
N SER A 257 12.64 -7.96 1.87
CA SER A 257 13.98 -8.51 1.71
C SER A 257 14.19 -9.05 0.31
N TYR A 258 15.07 -8.38 -0.44
CA TYR A 258 15.55 -8.81 -1.74
C TYR A 258 16.90 -9.54 -1.65
N SER A 259 17.26 -9.99 -0.45
CA SER A 259 18.55 -10.64 -0.18
C SER A 259 18.48 -12.15 -0.34
N GLY A 260 19.65 -12.78 -0.48
CA GLY A 260 19.75 -14.24 -0.50
C GLY A 260 19.40 -14.92 0.84
N PRO A 261 19.33 -16.26 0.87
CA PRO A 261 18.75 -17.04 1.97
C PRO A 261 19.26 -16.72 3.38
N GLU A 262 20.58 -16.56 3.54
CA GLU A 262 21.19 -16.30 4.86
C GLU A 262 20.71 -14.97 5.45
N ASN A 263 20.79 -13.89 4.66
CA ASN A 263 20.37 -12.56 5.09
C ASN A 263 18.85 -12.47 5.27
N HIS A 264 18.07 -13.17 4.44
CA HIS A 264 16.61 -13.24 4.58
C HIS A 264 16.24 -13.94 5.89
N GLN A 265 16.88 -15.08 6.21
CA GLN A 265 16.66 -15.78 7.48
C GLN A 265 17.04 -14.90 8.68
N ASN A 266 18.16 -14.18 8.61
CA ASN A 266 18.58 -13.26 9.66
C ASN A 266 17.54 -12.14 9.92
N ALA A 267 16.91 -11.63 8.86
CA ALA A 267 15.81 -10.68 8.99
C ALA A 267 14.61 -11.30 9.70
N ILE A 268 14.20 -12.52 9.30
CA ILE A 268 13.11 -13.28 9.96
C ILE A 268 13.40 -13.47 11.46
N ASP A 269 14.60 -13.97 11.80
CA ASP A 269 14.98 -14.28 13.18
C ASP A 269 14.99 -13.02 14.07
N THR A 270 15.33 -11.87 13.50
CA THR A 270 15.29 -10.59 14.20
C THR A 270 13.85 -10.14 14.45
N LEU A 271 12.97 -10.28 13.46
CA LEU A 271 11.59 -9.80 13.53
C LEU A 271 10.68 -10.74 14.33
N LYS A 272 10.96 -12.05 14.38
CA LYS A 272 10.20 -13.01 15.19
C LYS A 272 10.21 -12.67 16.69
N LYS A 273 11.22 -11.93 17.17
CA LYS A 273 11.34 -11.51 18.57
C LYS A 273 10.18 -10.62 19.05
N TYR A 274 9.45 -9.99 18.13
CA TYR A 274 8.30 -9.16 18.44
C TYR A 274 7.01 -9.96 18.68
N ASN A 275 7.04 -11.30 18.53
CA ASN A 275 5.93 -12.21 18.80
C ASN A 275 4.63 -11.89 18.02
N ARG A 276 4.76 -11.25 16.86
CA ARG A 276 3.65 -10.97 15.93
C ARG A 276 3.83 -11.78 14.64
N PRO A 277 2.74 -12.12 13.93
CA PRO A 277 2.81 -12.69 12.59
C PRO A 277 3.67 -11.82 11.66
N LEU A 278 4.36 -12.49 10.73
CA LEU A 278 5.23 -11.85 9.76
C LEU A 278 4.68 -11.99 8.35
N VAL A 279 4.75 -10.92 7.58
CA VAL A 279 4.48 -10.93 6.13
C VAL A 279 5.66 -10.28 5.42
N CYS A 280 6.38 -11.02 4.60
CA CYS A 280 7.34 -10.45 3.68
C CYS A 280 6.57 -9.87 2.50
N THR A 281 6.36 -8.54 2.52
CA THR A 281 5.52 -7.83 1.53
C THR A 281 6.24 -7.57 0.22
N GLU A 282 7.57 -7.71 0.21
CA GLU A 282 8.40 -7.67 -0.98
C GLU A 282 9.62 -8.59 -0.84
N TYR A 283 9.77 -9.50 -1.79
CA TYR A 283 10.97 -10.31 -1.98
C TYR A 283 11.13 -10.70 -3.46
N MET A 284 12.17 -11.48 -3.72
CA MET A 284 12.54 -12.06 -5.02
C MET A 284 13.13 -11.03 -5.97
N ALA A 285 14.40 -11.22 -6.24
CA ALA A 285 15.28 -10.40 -7.06
C ALA A 285 16.37 -11.35 -7.57
N ARG A 286 16.18 -11.91 -8.78
CA ARG A 286 16.98 -13.06 -9.23
C ARG A 286 18.49 -12.77 -9.25
N LYS A 287 18.89 -11.54 -9.60
CA LYS A 287 20.28 -11.06 -9.58
C LYS A 287 20.92 -11.05 -8.20
N HIS A 288 20.12 -10.97 -7.13
CA HIS A 288 20.59 -10.92 -5.75
C HIS A 288 20.50 -12.27 -5.03
N ASN A 289 20.36 -13.37 -5.79
CA ASN A 289 20.16 -14.72 -5.26
C ASN A 289 18.92 -14.84 -4.35
N SER A 290 17.93 -13.95 -4.51
CA SER A 290 16.62 -14.05 -3.90
C SER A 290 15.68 -14.69 -4.93
N LEU A 291 15.51 -16.02 -4.85
CA LEU A 291 14.80 -16.84 -5.83
C LEU A 291 13.58 -17.51 -5.19
N PHE A 292 12.61 -17.93 -6.00
CA PHE A 292 11.52 -18.75 -5.50
C PHE A 292 12.05 -20.05 -4.85
N GLN A 293 13.02 -20.71 -5.50
CA GLN A 293 13.64 -21.99 -5.09
C GLN A 293 14.30 -21.96 -3.72
N ASN A 294 14.82 -20.80 -3.30
CA ASN A 294 15.59 -20.71 -2.07
C ASN A 294 14.94 -19.83 -0.99
N ILE A 295 14.05 -18.88 -1.34
CA ILE A 295 13.36 -18.02 -0.37
C ILE A 295 11.96 -18.53 -0.03
N MET A 296 11.15 -18.91 -1.02
CA MET A 296 9.75 -19.27 -0.77
C MET A 296 9.59 -20.49 0.19
N PRO A 297 10.42 -21.55 0.11
CA PRO A 297 10.43 -22.62 1.10
C PRO A 297 10.76 -22.15 2.52
N ILE A 298 11.67 -21.17 2.67
CA ILE A 298 12.01 -20.57 3.97
C ILE A 298 10.78 -19.85 4.52
N LEU A 299 10.17 -18.97 3.72
CA LEU A 299 8.99 -18.22 4.12
C LEU A 299 7.84 -19.16 4.54
N LYS A 300 7.60 -20.24 3.77
CA LYS A 300 6.60 -21.25 4.13
C LYS A 300 6.91 -21.94 5.45
N LYS A 301 8.14 -22.46 5.60
CA LYS A 301 8.59 -23.18 6.81
C LYS A 301 8.47 -22.31 8.06
N GLU A 302 8.81 -21.04 7.93
CA GLU A 302 8.79 -20.07 9.01
C GLU A 302 7.41 -19.45 9.28
N ASN A 303 6.38 -19.87 8.52
CA ASN A 303 5.01 -19.32 8.49
C ASN A 303 4.96 -17.80 8.24
N VAL A 304 5.82 -17.32 7.35
CA VAL A 304 5.89 -15.92 6.93
C VAL A 304 5.13 -15.76 5.62
N GLY A 305 4.22 -14.79 5.54
CA GLY A 305 3.56 -14.46 4.28
C GLY A 305 4.57 -14.10 3.19
N ALA A 306 4.36 -14.53 1.96
CA ALA A 306 5.32 -14.41 0.86
C ALA A 306 4.73 -13.62 -0.32
N ILE A 307 5.01 -12.31 -0.38
CA ILE A 307 4.56 -11.45 -1.47
C ILE A 307 5.77 -11.00 -2.30
N ASN A 308 5.92 -11.54 -3.50
CA ASN A 308 7.06 -11.19 -4.36
C ASN A 308 6.81 -9.86 -5.10
N TRP A 309 7.85 -9.19 -5.58
CA TRP A 309 7.67 -8.07 -6.53
C TRP A 309 7.44 -8.61 -7.94
N GLY A 310 6.50 -8.03 -8.70
CA GLY A 310 6.19 -8.42 -10.09
C GLY A 310 5.31 -9.66 -10.26
N LEU A 311 4.54 -9.74 -11.34
CA LEU A 311 3.71 -10.91 -11.67
C LEU A 311 3.77 -11.19 -13.18
N VAL A 312 3.34 -10.22 -13.98
CA VAL A 312 3.30 -10.31 -15.45
C VAL A 312 4.17 -9.21 -16.03
N ALA A 313 5.04 -9.56 -16.98
CA ALA A 313 5.82 -8.59 -17.72
C ALA A 313 4.87 -7.61 -18.44
N GLY A 314 5.06 -6.32 -18.17
CA GLY A 314 4.18 -5.27 -18.65
C GLY A 314 4.81 -3.89 -18.57
N LYS A 315 3.97 -2.84 -18.57
CA LYS A 315 4.41 -1.45 -18.61
C LYS A 315 5.33 -1.03 -17.45
N SER A 316 5.21 -1.69 -16.29
CA SER A 316 6.11 -1.46 -15.13
C SER A 316 7.56 -1.86 -15.40
N ASN A 317 7.85 -2.65 -16.44
CA ASN A 317 9.21 -3.06 -16.80
C ASN A 317 9.96 -3.80 -15.68
N THR A 318 9.27 -4.58 -14.87
CA THR A 318 9.83 -5.31 -13.73
C THR A 318 10.70 -6.52 -14.10
N ILE A 319 10.81 -6.85 -15.39
CA ILE A 319 11.82 -7.81 -15.88
C ILE A 319 13.25 -7.23 -15.86
N TYR A 320 13.40 -5.91 -15.88
CA TYR A 320 14.71 -5.23 -15.87
C TYR A 320 15.20 -4.96 -14.45
N VAL A 321 16.52 -4.86 -14.26
CA VAL A 321 17.17 -4.61 -12.96
C VAL A 321 17.19 -3.10 -12.68
N TRP A 322 17.07 -2.71 -11.40
CA TRP A 322 17.00 -1.31 -10.96
C TRP A 322 18.09 -0.39 -11.55
N ASP A 323 19.36 -0.84 -11.49
CA ASP A 323 20.53 -0.02 -11.82
C ASP A 323 21.29 -0.49 -13.08
N GLU A 324 20.69 -1.39 -13.87
CA GLU A 324 21.29 -1.93 -15.12
C GLU A 324 20.30 -1.78 -16.30
N PRO A 325 20.01 -0.55 -16.78
CA PRO A 325 19.08 -0.35 -17.86
C PRO A 325 19.61 -0.95 -19.18
N ILE A 326 18.70 -1.46 -20.01
CA ILE A 326 19.00 -2.03 -21.32
C ILE A 326 18.52 -1.06 -22.41
N PRO A 327 19.39 -0.23 -23.02
CA PRO A 327 18.96 0.93 -23.80
C PRO A 327 18.09 0.62 -25.02
N ASP A 328 18.25 -0.56 -25.63
CA ASP A 328 17.46 -0.97 -26.79
C ASP A 328 16.15 -1.69 -26.43
N GLY A 329 15.90 -1.91 -25.13
CA GLY A 329 14.71 -2.62 -24.64
C GLY A 329 14.69 -4.10 -24.99
N SER A 330 15.82 -4.71 -25.37
CA SER A 330 15.91 -6.15 -25.57
C SER A 330 15.58 -6.91 -24.28
N GLU A 331 15.08 -8.14 -24.41
CA GLU A 331 14.76 -8.98 -23.26
C GLU A 331 16.06 -9.33 -22.49
N PRO A 332 16.10 -9.14 -21.16
CA PRO A 332 17.29 -9.45 -20.38
C PRO A 332 17.55 -10.96 -20.33
N GLU A 333 18.82 -11.37 -20.35
CA GLU A 333 19.21 -12.79 -20.21
C GLU A 333 18.66 -13.44 -18.93
N LEU A 334 18.51 -12.65 -17.86
CA LEU A 334 17.90 -13.06 -16.60
C LEU A 334 16.88 -12.00 -16.18
N TRP A 335 15.60 -12.35 -16.20
CA TRP A 335 14.54 -11.48 -15.68
C TRP A 335 14.74 -11.20 -14.20
N PHE A 336 14.47 -9.97 -13.79
CA PHE A 336 14.66 -9.57 -12.42
C PHE A 336 13.53 -10.07 -11.50
N HIS A 337 12.28 -9.75 -11.85
CA HIS A 337 11.12 -10.08 -11.02
C HIS A 337 10.07 -10.97 -11.70
N ASP A 338 9.40 -10.52 -12.77
CA ASP A 338 8.14 -11.13 -13.21
C ASP A 338 8.15 -12.65 -13.42
N ILE A 339 6.96 -13.25 -13.28
CA ILE A 339 6.73 -14.69 -13.35
C ILE A 339 6.24 -15.09 -14.74
N PHE A 340 5.37 -14.28 -15.33
CA PHE A 340 4.70 -14.56 -16.60
C PHE A 340 5.09 -13.57 -17.69
N ARG A 341 5.07 -14.07 -18.93
CA ARG A 341 5.04 -13.27 -20.15
C ARG A 341 3.65 -12.65 -20.35
N PRO A 342 3.49 -11.65 -21.24
CA PRO A 342 2.21 -10.99 -21.47
C PRO A 342 1.07 -11.93 -21.91
N ASP A 343 1.40 -13.09 -22.47
CA ASP A 343 0.44 -14.12 -22.89
C ASP A 343 0.15 -15.18 -21.81
N GLY A 344 0.71 -15.02 -20.60
CA GLY A 344 0.55 -15.96 -19.49
C GLY A 344 1.52 -17.13 -19.52
N THR A 345 2.40 -17.24 -20.52
CA THR A 345 3.42 -18.28 -20.51
C THR A 345 4.46 -18.02 -19.40
N PRO A 346 4.86 -19.04 -18.62
CA PRO A 346 5.87 -18.84 -17.59
C PRO A 346 7.22 -18.42 -18.16
N TYR A 347 7.91 -17.49 -17.48
CA TYR A 347 9.31 -17.19 -17.77
C TYR A 347 10.20 -18.41 -17.49
N LYS A 348 10.00 -19.05 -16.33
CA LYS A 348 10.70 -20.29 -15.91
C LYS A 348 9.70 -21.31 -15.37
N GLN A 349 9.54 -22.42 -16.07
CA GLN A 349 8.62 -23.49 -15.66
C GLN A 349 8.96 -24.09 -14.28
N GLU A 350 10.24 -24.25 -13.98
CA GLU A 350 10.73 -24.75 -12.69
C GLU A 350 10.29 -23.90 -11.48
N GLU A 351 10.08 -22.59 -11.65
CA GLU A 351 9.57 -21.72 -10.60
C GLU A 351 8.07 -21.97 -10.37
N ILE A 352 7.30 -22.16 -11.44
CA ILE A 352 5.87 -22.51 -11.35
C ILE A 352 5.68 -23.86 -10.67
N ASP A 353 6.46 -24.86 -11.07
CA ASP A 353 6.38 -26.21 -10.50
C ASP A 353 6.66 -26.19 -9.00
N LEU A 354 7.66 -25.40 -8.57
CA LEU A 354 7.93 -25.19 -7.16
C LEU A 354 6.75 -24.51 -6.45
N ILE A 355 6.25 -23.37 -6.97
CA ILE A 355 5.15 -22.64 -6.34
C ILE A 355 3.94 -23.57 -6.16
N LYS A 356 3.58 -24.34 -7.19
CA LYS A 356 2.50 -25.33 -7.11
C LYS A 356 2.76 -26.41 -6.06
N SER A 357 3.97 -26.97 -6.02
CA SER A 357 4.32 -28.00 -5.02
C SER A 357 4.21 -27.49 -3.57
N LEU A 358 4.45 -26.19 -3.37
CA LEU A 358 4.34 -25.54 -2.07
C LEU A 358 2.90 -25.12 -1.73
N THR A 359 2.00 -24.95 -2.69
CA THR A 359 0.71 -24.26 -2.45
C THR A 359 -0.51 -25.12 -2.68
N LEU A 360 -0.47 -26.04 -3.64
CA LEU A 360 -1.64 -26.83 -4.05
C LEU A 360 -1.66 -28.22 -3.41
N GLY A 361 -0.55 -28.68 -2.83
CA GLY A 361 -0.40 -30.07 -2.41
C GLY A 361 -0.41 -31.02 -3.62
N ASN A 362 0.12 -32.23 -3.46
CA ASN A 362 -0.02 -33.28 -4.47
C ASN A 362 -1.39 -33.95 -4.38
#